data_AF-A0A3A0D1D9-F1
#
_entry.id   AF-A0A3A0D1D9-F1
#
_cell.length_a   1.000
_cell.length_b   1.000
_cell.length_c   1.000
_cell.angle_alpha   90.00
_cell.angle_beta   90.00
_cell.angle_gamma   90.00
#
_symmetry.space_group_name_H-M   'P 1'
#
loop_
_entity.id
_entity.type
_entity.pdbx_description
1 polymer ?
#
loop_
_entity_poly.entity_id
_entity_poly.type
_entity_poly.pdbx_seq_one_letter_code
_entity_poly.pdbx_strand_id
1 'polypeptide(L)'
;MSKPLNYKEGCMRSKPLQMLVMLCAVILMAGQWACGSKALKKESVLDTPDNHFSIGMRRLDSGNIAEAKQEFMRAKQLDPKYPEADAGLGLAYAYEGNFDQAMKAVDDALGKNDKSVESRIIKGRILSMRVASLQGDEGKNQDKIADLTKDAVNEFDRALKLNPNSDKAHFYKAEAYKTAYQFGPAAEAYSKVIALKGEFAGRADAGYATMQKIQRAAPGTKIGMKIALIPEIDRADLAVLLLEELKLEEVFKKKQQPNFDTGFQAPADPTKMEQPKAAELPAATDIETHWAKNWIKDIIRIGGMEAFPDHTFQPDMKITRANYATTMQSILVAVTGDKTLTTKYIGGQSRFPDMRSDHFSYNAAALMADRGIMNADKITGAFNPEGQMSGADALLVIRDFQNALRITF
;
A
#
# COMPACT_ATOMS: atom_id res chain seq x y z
N MET A 1 -50.49 -30.49 90.68
CA MET A 1 -51.43 -31.10 89.72
C MET A 1 -51.95 -30.00 88.80
N SER A 2 -51.51 -29.98 87.54
CA SER A 2 -52.30 -29.65 86.33
C SER A 2 -51.36 -29.39 85.15
N LYS A 3 -51.76 -29.95 84.00
CA LYS A 3 -51.04 -30.13 82.73
C LYS A 3 -51.09 -28.87 81.82
N PRO A 4 -50.33 -28.86 80.70
CA PRO A 4 -50.02 -27.69 79.88
C PRO A 4 -51.06 -27.42 78.77
N LEU A 5 -50.97 -26.27 78.10
CA LEU A 5 -51.63 -26.03 76.81
C LEU A 5 -50.73 -25.26 75.83
N ASN A 6 -50.34 -25.99 74.81
CA ASN A 6 -49.72 -25.59 73.56
C ASN A 6 -50.83 -24.99 72.65
N TYR A 7 -50.60 -23.84 72.02
CA TYR A 7 -51.52 -23.31 71.00
C TYR A 7 -50.80 -23.04 69.68
N LYS A 8 -51.45 -23.53 68.63
CA LYS A 8 -51.00 -23.75 67.26
C LYS A 8 -50.85 -22.46 66.45
N GLU A 9 -50.00 -22.59 65.43
CA GLU A 9 -49.87 -21.74 64.26
C GLU A 9 -51.23 -21.50 63.54
N GLY A 10 -51.43 -20.27 63.07
CA GLY A 10 -52.53 -19.86 62.20
C GLY A 10 -51.98 -19.06 61.02
N CYS A 11 -51.79 -19.74 59.90
CA CYS A 11 -51.44 -19.16 58.60
C CYS A 11 -52.65 -18.43 57.99
N MET A 12 -52.53 -17.12 57.71
CA MET A 12 -53.45 -16.40 56.80
C MET A 12 -52.70 -15.46 55.85
N ARG A 13 -52.51 -15.96 54.62
CA ARG A 13 -52.83 -15.32 53.34
C ARG A 13 -52.64 -13.78 53.25
N SER A 14 -51.54 -13.35 52.63
CA SER A 14 -51.37 -12.01 52.03
C SER A 14 -51.08 -12.06 50.51
N LYS A 15 -51.72 -13.00 49.80
CA LYS A 15 -51.58 -13.17 48.34
C LYS A 15 -51.99 -11.96 47.46
N PRO A 16 -52.80 -10.96 47.85
CA PRO A 16 -53.08 -9.84 46.94
C PRO A 16 -51.96 -8.78 46.93
N LEU A 17 -51.17 -8.66 48.01
CA LEU A 17 -50.11 -7.66 48.11
C LEU A 17 -48.88 -8.06 47.26
N GLN A 18 -48.52 -9.34 47.26
CA GLN A 18 -47.42 -9.85 46.43
C GLN A 18 -47.74 -9.81 44.93
N MET A 19 -49.01 -9.99 44.54
CA MET A 19 -49.44 -9.84 43.14
C MET A 19 -49.41 -8.38 42.68
N LEU A 20 -49.79 -7.43 43.54
CA LEU A 20 -49.76 -5.99 43.24
C LEU A 20 -48.33 -5.45 43.10
N VAL A 21 -47.40 -5.93 43.94
CA VAL A 21 -45.98 -5.58 43.86
C VAL A 21 -45.32 -6.16 42.60
N MET A 22 -45.66 -7.39 42.20
CA MET A 22 -45.20 -7.97 40.93
C MET A 22 -45.78 -7.23 39.71
N LEU A 23 -47.05 -6.83 39.73
CA LEU A 23 -47.66 -6.09 38.62
C LEU A 23 -47.04 -4.69 38.48
N CYS A 24 -46.74 -4.00 39.59
CA CYS A 24 -46.03 -2.72 39.59
C CYS A 24 -44.57 -2.87 39.13
N ALA A 25 -43.88 -3.97 39.48
CA ALA A 25 -42.53 -4.24 39.01
C ALA A 25 -42.49 -4.54 37.50
N VAL A 26 -43.50 -5.23 36.96
CA VAL A 26 -43.64 -5.47 35.52
C VAL A 26 -43.96 -4.18 34.76
N ILE A 27 -44.76 -3.27 35.33
CA ILE A 27 -45.04 -1.95 34.72
C ILE A 27 -43.83 -1.00 34.82
N LEU A 28 -43.04 -1.07 35.89
CA LEU A 28 -41.78 -0.32 36.02
C LEU A 28 -40.65 -0.88 35.14
N MET A 29 -40.62 -2.19 34.86
CA MET A 29 -39.70 -2.76 33.86
C MET A 29 -40.19 -2.55 32.41
N ALA A 30 -41.51 -2.57 32.16
CA ALA A 30 -42.07 -2.30 30.84
C ALA A 30 -42.00 -0.81 30.45
N GLY A 31 -41.94 0.11 31.43
CA GLY A 31 -41.78 1.54 31.20
C GLY A 31 -40.39 1.96 30.71
N GLN A 32 -39.38 1.08 30.75
CA GLN A 32 -38.03 1.37 30.26
C GLN A 32 -37.74 0.82 28.86
N TRP A 33 -38.69 0.11 28.24
CA TRP A 33 -38.54 -0.48 26.90
C TRP A 33 -39.37 0.26 25.84
N ALA A 34 -39.87 1.45 26.17
CA ALA A 34 -40.57 2.35 25.26
C ALA A 34 -39.86 3.72 25.19
N CYS A 35 -38.65 3.73 24.64
CA CYS A 35 -38.05 4.96 24.09
C CYS A 35 -37.21 4.58 22.87
N GLY A 36 -37.79 4.71 21.68
CA GLY A 36 -36.97 5.00 20.49
C GLY A 36 -36.08 6.19 20.85
N SER A 37 -34.76 6.07 20.66
CA SER A 37 -33.77 7.08 21.04
C SER A 37 -34.22 8.47 20.59
N LYS A 38 -34.74 9.29 21.50
CA LYS A 38 -35.14 10.66 21.20
C LYS A 38 -33.89 11.45 20.86
N ALA A 39 -33.92 12.15 19.73
CA ALA A 39 -32.81 12.99 19.29
C ALA A 39 -32.38 13.94 20.43
N LEU A 40 -31.06 14.06 20.63
CA LEU A 40 -30.47 14.92 21.64
C LEU A 40 -30.76 16.39 21.30
N LYS A 41 -30.88 17.23 22.33
CA LYS A 41 -31.06 18.66 22.15
C LYS A 41 -29.75 19.28 21.65
N LYS A 42 -29.82 20.04 20.55
CA LYS A 42 -28.70 20.81 20.00
C LYS A 42 -28.19 21.84 21.02
N GLU A 43 -26.87 21.93 21.19
CA GLU A 43 -26.18 22.87 22.06
C GLU A 43 -25.92 24.22 21.38
N SER A 44 -25.80 24.23 20.05
CA SER A 44 -25.52 25.42 19.24
C SER A 44 -26.19 25.30 17.87
N VAL A 45 -26.27 26.41 17.14
CA VAL A 45 -26.69 26.42 15.73
C VAL A 45 -25.76 25.59 14.85
N LEU A 46 -24.47 25.48 15.23
CA LEU A 46 -23.46 24.69 14.51
C LEU A 46 -23.41 23.22 14.96
N ASP A 47 -24.14 22.84 16.02
CA ASP A 47 -24.26 21.46 16.53
C ASP A 47 -25.23 20.68 15.64
N THR A 48 -24.72 20.28 14.47
CA THR A 48 -25.47 19.59 13.41
C THR A 48 -24.83 18.25 13.09
N PRO A 49 -25.62 17.23 12.68
CA PRO A 49 -25.08 15.94 12.29
C PRO A 49 -24.02 16.03 11.20
N ASP A 50 -24.23 16.87 10.18
CA ASP A 50 -23.29 17.08 9.06
C ASP A 50 -21.94 17.66 9.51
N ASN A 51 -21.96 18.62 10.45
CA ASN A 51 -20.75 19.23 10.97
C ASN A 51 -19.93 18.23 11.80
N HIS A 52 -20.60 17.50 12.71
CA HIS A 52 -19.96 16.44 13.49
C HIS A 52 -19.42 15.33 12.60
N PHE A 53 -20.15 14.93 11.56
CA PHE A 53 -19.65 13.98 10.56
C PHE A 53 -18.40 14.52 9.86
N SER A 54 -18.41 15.77 9.39
CA SER A 54 -17.27 16.39 8.73
C SER A 54 -16.03 16.51 9.65
N ILE A 55 -16.23 16.81 10.94
CA ILE A 55 -15.15 16.78 11.94
C ILE A 55 -14.63 15.36 12.12
N GLY A 56 -15.52 14.37 12.26
CA GLY A 56 -15.16 12.96 12.37
C GLY A 56 -14.32 12.47 11.20
N MET A 57 -14.67 12.85 9.96
CA MET A 57 -13.89 12.53 8.76
C MET A 57 -12.48 13.12 8.83
N ARG A 58 -12.32 14.39 9.23
CA ARG A 58 -10.99 15.02 9.41
C ARG A 58 -10.17 14.37 10.52
N ARG A 59 -10.82 13.93 11.60
CA ARG A 59 -10.16 13.17 12.69
C ARG A 59 -9.66 11.82 12.18
N LEU A 60 -10.43 11.11 11.35
CA LEU A 60 -9.96 9.88 10.69
C LEU A 60 -8.76 10.14 9.79
N ASP A 61 -8.80 11.19 8.97
CA ASP A 61 -7.68 11.55 8.08
C ASP A 61 -6.40 11.91 8.88
N SER A 62 -6.55 12.39 10.11
CA SER A 62 -5.45 12.66 11.04
C SER A 62 -5.00 11.45 11.86
N GLY A 63 -5.65 10.29 11.70
CA GLY A 63 -5.36 9.06 12.46
C GLY A 63 -6.02 8.98 13.86
N ASN A 64 -6.81 9.99 14.25
CA ASN A 64 -7.46 10.05 15.56
C ASN A 64 -8.79 9.30 15.57
N ILE A 65 -8.72 7.97 15.45
CA ILE A 65 -9.90 7.08 15.28
C ILE A 65 -10.87 7.20 16.46
N ALA A 66 -10.37 7.27 17.69
CA ALA A 66 -11.22 7.36 18.88
C ALA A 66 -12.04 8.65 18.93
N GLU A 67 -11.42 9.80 18.62
CA GLU A 67 -12.10 11.09 18.54
C GLU A 67 -13.11 11.10 17.39
N ALA A 68 -12.74 10.54 16.23
CA ALA A 68 -13.66 10.42 15.10
C ALA A 68 -14.95 9.65 15.47
N LYS A 69 -14.83 8.55 16.21
CA LYS A 69 -15.99 7.80 16.70
C LYS A 69 -16.88 8.64 17.61
N GLN A 70 -16.31 9.45 18.51
CA GLN A 70 -17.09 10.34 19.36
C GLN A 70 -17.91 11.34 18.55
N GLU A 71 -17.30 11.92 17.51
CA GLU A 71 -17.97 12.85 16.60
C GLU A 71 -19.11 12.17 15.82
N PHE A 72 -18.89 10.98 15.28
CA PHE A 72 -19.95 10.22 14.61
C PHE A 72 -21.06 9.78 15.57
N MET A 73 -20.73 9.40 16.81
CA MET A 73 -21.73 9.12 17.84
C MET A 73 -22.57 10.35 18.16
N ARG A 74 -21.95 11.54 18.24
CA ARG A 74 -22.67 12.80 18.44
C ARG A 74 -23.61 13.09 17.28
N ALA A 75 -23.15 12.91 16.03
CA ALA A 75 -24.00 13.05 14.84
C ALA A 75 -25.22 12.11 14.90
N LYS A 76 -25.02 10.85 15.31
CA LYS A 76 -26.10 9.86 15.50
C LYS A 76 -27.06 10.23 16.63
N GLN A 77 -26.57 10.81 17.72
CA GLN A 77 -27.41 11.25 18.84
C GLN A 77 -28.28 12.46 18.46
N LEU A 78 -27.75 13.38 17.66
CA LEU A 78 -28.47 14.55 17.16
C LEU A 78 -29.55 14.16 16.14
N ASP A 79 -29.25 13.21 15.26
CA ASP A 79 -30.23 12.64 14.35
C ASP A 79 -30.03 11.13 14.17
N PRO A 80 -30.84 10.30 14.86
CA PRO A 80 -30.79 8.84 14.72
C PRO A 80 -31.09 8.31 13.31
N LYS A 81 -31.68 9.13 12.42
CA LYS A 81 -31.98 8.77 11.03
C LYS A 81 -30.91 9.22 10.04
N TYR A 82 -29.88 9.95 10.48
CA TYR A 82 -28.78 10.41 9.63
C TYR A 82 -27.83 9.24 9.28
N PRO A 83 -27.87 8.71 8.05
CA PRO A 83 -27.18 7.47 7.69
C PRO A 83 -25.65 7.64 7.69
N GLU A 84 -25.14 8.83 7.41
CA GLU A 84 -23.70 9.11 7.35
C GLU A 84 -23.04 8.95 8.72
N ALA A 85 -23.75 9.13 9.83
CA ALA A 85 -23.19 8.87 11.16
C ALA A 85 -22.87 7.38 11.39
N ASP A 86 -23.79 6.48 11.04
CA ASP A 86 -23.54 5.04 11.14
C ASP A 86 -22.49 4.56 10.12
N ALA A 87 -22.52 5.12 8.91
CA ALA A 87 -21.49 4.85 7.92
C ALA A 87 -20.10 5.33 8.40
N GLY A 88 -20.01 6.52 9.00
CA GLY A 88 -18.78 7.06 9.58
C GLY A 88 -18.23 6.19 10.72
N LEU A 89 -19.10 5.69 11.60
CA LEU A 89 -18.73 4.70 12.61
C LEU A 89 -18.22 3.40 11.96
N GLY A 90 -18.89 2.92 10.91
CA GLY A 90 -18.46 1.78 10.11
C GLY A 90 -17.05 1.97 9.54
N LEU A 91 -16.78 3.14 8.97
CA LEU A 91 -15.45 3.49 8.47
C LEU A 91 -14.41 3.48 9.59
N ALA A 92 -14.72 4.05 10.75
CA ALA A 92 -13.83 4.04 11.91
C ALA A 92 -13.51 2.61 12.39
N TYR A 93 -14.49 1.69 12.38
CA TYR A 93 -14.24 0.27 12.66
C TYR A 93 -13.32 -0.38 11.62
N ALA A 94 -13.44 -0.02 10.34
CA ALA A 94 -12.56 -0.53 9.29
C ALA A 94 -11.10 -0.09 9.49
N TYR A 95 -10.86 1.14 9.96
CA TYR A 95 -9.50 1.60 10.33
C TYR A 95 -8.90 0.82 11.52
N GLU A 96 -9.73 0.20 12.36
CA GLU A 96 -9.28 -0.71 13.42
C GLU A 96 -9.11 -2.16 12.94
N GLY A 97 -9.37 -2.45 11.65
CA GLY A 97 -9.35 -3.81 11.09
C GLY A 97 -10.62 -4.62 11.34
N ASN A 98 -11.63 -4.04 12.00
CA ASN A 98 -12.90 -4.69 12.32
C ASN A 98 -13.87 -4.66 11.12
N PHE A 99 -13.49 -5.30 10.01
CA PHE A 99 -14.21 -5.22 8.74
C PHE A 99 -15.65 -5.74 8.79
N ASP A 100 -15.94 -6.77 9.58
CA ASP A 100 -17.29 -7.33 9.66
C ASP A 100 -18.25 -6.38 10.41
N GLN A 101 -17.76 -5.73 11.48
CA GLN A 101 -18.52 -4.68 12.17
C GLN A 101 -18.70 -3.44 11.29
N ALA A 102 -17.65 -3.07 10.55
CA ALA A 102 -17.67 -1.96 9.60
C ALA A 102 -18.75 -2.17 8.51
N MET A 103 -18.79 -3.36 7.93
CA MET A 103 -19.78 -3.72 6.91
C MET A 103 -21.20 -3.71 7.47
N LYS A 104 -21.41 -4.26 8.67
CA LYS A 104 -22.72 -4.22 9.34
C LYS A 104 -23.20 -2.78 9.56
N ALA A 105 -22.34 -1.91 10.08
CA ALA A 105 -22.70 -0.52 10.36
C ALA A 105 -23.07 0.28 9.09
N VAL A 106 -22.35 0.08 8.00
CA VAL A 106 -22.67 0.76 6.73
C VAL A 106 -23.88 0.14 6.02
N ASP A 107 -24.15 -1.16 6.19
CA ASP A 107 -25.36 -1.80 5.70
C ASP A 107 -26.60 -1.31 6.48
N ASP A 108 -26.50 -1.15 7.80
CA ASP A 108 -27.54 -0.54 8.64
C ASP A 108 -27.81 0.92 8.20
N ALA A 109 -26.76 1.68 7.89
CA ALA A 109 -26.87 3.05 7.36
C ALA A 109 -27.64 3.08 6.03
N LEU A 110 -27.28 2.23 5.08
CA LEU A 110 -27.95 2.13 3.78
C LEU A 110 -29.36 1.55 3.89
N GLY A 111 -29.66 0.76 4.92
CA GLY A 111 -31.02 0.32 5.25
C GLY A 111 -31.93 1.47 5.69
N LYS A 112 -31.37 2.54 6.29
CA LYS A 112 -32.12 3.76 6.63
C LYS A 112 -32.36 4.65 5.42
N ASN A 113 -31.35 4.78 4.55
CA ASN A 113 -31.43 5.55 3.32
C ASN A 113 -30.51 4.97 2.25
N ASP A 114 -31.10 4.25 1.31
CA ASP A 114 -30.38 3.61 0.20
C ASP A 114 -29.86 4.60 -0.85
N LYS A 115 -30.28 5.87 -0.78
CA LYS A 115 -29.84 6.95 -1.67
C LYS A 115 -28.76 7.84 -1.06
N SER A 116 -28.20 7.51 0.11
CA SER A 116 -27.04 8.25 0.62
C SER A 116 -25.81 7.99 -0.26
N VAL A 117 -25.36 9.03 -0.96
CA VAL A 117 -24.14 9.01 -1.78
C VAL A 117 -22.91 8.74 -0.90
N GLU A 118 -22.81 9.42 0.24
CA GLU A 118 -21.65 9.32 1.14
C GLU A 118 -21.58 7.94 1.80
N SER A 119 -22.71 7.36 2.27
CA SER A 119 -22.71 6.00 2.82
C SER A 119 -22.27 4.95 1.79
N ARG A 120 -22.62 5.12 0.50
CA ARG A 120 -22.14 4.25 -0.58
C ARG A 120 -20.64 4.40 -0.84
N ILE A 121 -20.14 5.64 -0.88
CA ILE A 121 -18.70 5.91 -0.98
C ILE A 121 -17.96 5.26 0.18
N ILE A 122 -18.47 5.39 1.41
CA ILE A 122 -17.87 4.79 2.60
C ILE A 122 -17.87 3.26 2.49
N LYS A 123 -18.96 2.63 2.07
CA LYS A 123 -19.01 1.17 1.86
C LYS A 123 -17.95 0.71 0.86
N GLY A 124 -17.84 1.41 -0.27
CA GLY A 124 -16.79 1.15 -1.27
C GLY A 124 -15.39 1.26 -0.67
N ARG A 125 -15.11 2.29 0.13
CA ARG A 125 -13.83 2.47 0.83
C ARG A 125 -13.52 1.34 1.82
N ILE A 126 -14.50 0.92 2.63
CA ILE A 126 -14.34 -0.19 3.58
C ILE A 126 -13.96 -1.48 2.84
N LEU A 127 -14.63 -1.76 1.71
CA LEU A 127 -14.32 -2.90 0.86
C LEU A 127 -12.90 -2.79 0.27
N SER A 128 -12.48 -1.61 -0.19
CA SER A 128 -11.10 -1.38 -0.66
C SER A 128 -10.04 -1.55 0.44
N MET A 129 -10.33 -1.15 1.67
CA MET A 129 -9.44 -1.39 2.82
C MET A 129 -9.33 -2.88 3.13
N ARG A 130 -10.44 -3.63 3.01
CA ARG A 130 -10.43 -5.09 3.14
C ARG A 130 -9.63 -5.76 2.03
N VAL A 131 -9.68 -5.23 0.80
CA VAL A 131 -8.79 -5.68 -0.29
C VAL A 131 -7.33 -5.45 0.09
N ALA A 132 -6.98 -4.25 0.56
CA ALA A 132 -5.61 -3.93 0.97
C ALA A 132 -5.10 -4.88 2.07
N SER A 133 -5.93 -5.24 3.06
CA SER A 133 -5.54 -6.16 4.13
C SER A 133 -5.26 -7.59 3.64
N LEU A 134 -5.84 -8.00 2.51
CA LEU A 134 -5.68 -9.35 1.94
C LEU A 134 -4.52 -9.44 0.93
N GLN A 135 -3.96 -8.31 0.50
CA GLN A 135 -2.91 -8.27 -0.52
C GLN A 135 -1.53 -8.74 -0.05
N GLY A 136 -1.34 -8.92 1.26
CA GLY A 136 -0.15 -9.54 1.83
C GLY A 136 -0.07 -11.06 1.66
N ASP A 137 -1.18 -11.72 1.30
CA ASP A 137 -1.33 -13.18 1.48
C ASP A 137 -0.92 -14.03 0.26
N GLU A 138 0.29 -13.87 -0.29
CA GLU A 138 0.93 -14.75 -1.30
C GLU A 138 -0.02 -15.34 -2.39
N GLY A 139 -1.04 -14.60 -2.83
CA GLY A 139 -2.02 -15.05 -3.81
C GLY A 139 -3.14 -16.00 -3.31
N LYS A 140 -3.20 -16.37 -2.03
CA LYS A 140 -4.22 -17.28 -1.46
C LYS A 140 -5.65 -16.76 -1.56
N ASN A 141 -5.81 -15.43 -1.63
CA ASN A 141 -7.10 -14.74 -1.62
C ASN A 141 -7.43 -14.03 -2.93
N GLN A 142 -6.85 -14.43 -4.06
CA GLN A 142 -6.97 -13.67 -5.33
C GLN A 142 -8.42 -13.54 -5.82
N ASP A 143 -9.21 -14.61 -5.80
CA ASP A 143 -10.62 -14.56 -6.23
C ASP A 143 -11.43 -13.65 -5.32
N LYS A 144 -11.22 -13.78 -4.01
CA LYS A 144 -11.86 -12.92 -3.01
C LYS A 144 -11.48 -11.44 -3.17
N ILE A 145 -10.21 -11.15 -3.52
CA ILE A 145 -9.76 -9.79 -3.82
C ILE A 145 -10.47 -9.25 -5.06
N ALA A 146 -10.61 -10.07 -6.11
CA ALA A 146 -11.31 -9.68 -7.33
C ALA A 146 -12.80 -9.36 -7.06
N ASP A 147 -13.47 -10.23 -6.29
CA ASP A 147 -14.87 -10.05 -5.90
C ASP A 147 -15.06 -8.80 -5.03
N LEU A 148 -14.24 -8.62 -3.99
CA LEU A 148 -14.31 -7.43 -3.13
C LEU A 148 -13.99 -6.14 -3.88
N THR A 149 -13.05 -6.18 -4.84
CA THR A 149 -12.74 -5.04 -5.70
C THR A 149 -13.94 -4.69 -6.58
N LYS A 150 -14.59 -5.70 -7.17
CA LYS A 150 -15.80 -5.53 -7.97
C LYS A 150 -16.94 -4.95 -7.12
N ASP A 151 -17.14 -5.44 -5.91
CA ASP A 151 -18.14 -4.92 -4.98
C ASP A 151 -17.86 -3.47 -4.58
N ALA A 152 -16.59 -3.13 -4.30
CA ALA A 152 -16.18 -1.76 -4.02
C ALA A 152 -16.51 -0.81 -5.19
N VAL A 153 -16.12 -1.21 -6.41
CA VAL A 153 -16.40 -0.47 -7.65
C VAL A 153 -17.90 -0.31 -7.87
N ASN A 154 -18.69 -1.36 -7.65
CA ASN A 154 -20.14 -1.30 -7.79
C ASN A 154 -20.78 -0.29 -6.85
N GLU A 155 -20.30 -0.16 -5.61
CA GLU A 155 -20.81 0.85 -4.68
C GLU A 155 -20.44 2.27 -5.11
N PHE A 156 -19.22 2.49 -5.63
CA PHE A 156 -18.87 3.78 -6.23
C PHE A 156 -19.73 4.08 -7.46
N ASP A 157 -20.01 3.10 -8.32
CA ASP A 157 -20.88 3.28 -9.48
C ASP A 157 -22.33 3.58 -9.08
N ARG A 158 -22.83 2.98 -7.99
CA ARG A 158 -24.14 3.33 -7.42
C ARG A 158 -24.14 4.75 -6.86
N ALA A 159 -23.06 5.18 -6.20
CA ALA A 159 -22.89 6.57 -5.74
C ALA A 159 -22.86 7.55 -6.93
N LEU A 160 -22.15 7.21 -8.01
CA LEU A 160 -22.05 8.01 -9.23
C LEU A 160 -23.36 8.05 -10.03
N LYS A 161 -24.20 7.02 -9.96
CA LYS A 161 -25.57 7.09 -10.54
C LYS A 161 -26.45 8.11 -9.82
N LEU A 162 -26.25 8.31 -8.52
CA LEU A 162 -26.98 9.29 -7.72
C LEU A 162 -26.39 10.70 -7.88
N ASN A 163 -25.06 10.81 -7.95
CA ASN A 163 -24.35 12.06 -8.21
C ASN A 163 -23.18 11.84 -9.20
N PRO A 164 -23.41 12.04 -10.50
CA PRO A 164 -22.39 11.81 -11.55
C PRO A 164 -21.14 12.68 -11.42
N ASN A 165 -21.27 13.86 -10.78
CA ASN A 165 -20.21 14.85 -10.64
C ASN A 165 -19.50 14.76 -9.28
N SER A 166 -19.67 13.66 -8.54
CA SER A 166 -18.94 13.45 -7.30
C SER A 166 -17.46 13.13 -7.59
N ASP A 167 -16.61 14.16 -7.49
CA ASP A 167 -15.16 14.03 -7.60
C ASP A 167 -14.60 13.06 -6.53
N LYS A 168 -15.15 13.12 -5.31
CA LYS A 168 -14.89 12.17 -4.22
C LYS A 168 -15.14 10.72 -4.62
N ALA A 169 -16.28 10.41 -5.26
CA ALA A 169 -16.61 9.05 -5.67
C ALA A 169 -15.67 8.53 -6.77
N HIS A 170 -15.35 9.36 -7.77
CA HIS A 170 -14.36 9.02 -8.80
C HIS A 170 -12.97 8.82 -8.18
N PHE A 171 -12.59 9.65 -7.20
CA PHE A 171 -11.30 9.55 -6.53
C PHE A 171 -11.14 8.24 -5.76
N TYR A 172 -12.12 7.89 -4.92
CA TYR A 172 -12.04 6.63 -4.18
C TYR A 172 -12.22 5.40 -5.07
N LYS A 173 -12.94 5.52 -6.20
CA LYS A 173 -12.95 4.48 -7.24
C LYS A 173 -11.56 4.28 -7.86
N ALA A 174 -10.82 5.35 -8.12
CA ALA A 174 -9.44 5.29 -8.60
C ALA A 174 -8.51 4.65 -7.56
N GLU A 175 -8.63 5.04 -6.29
CA GLU A 175 -7.88 4.43 -5.18
C GLU A 175 -8.17 2.93 -5.05
N ALA A 176 -9.43 2.51 -5.21
CA ALA A 176 -9.81 1.10 -5.17
C ALA A 176 -9.13 0.29 -6.28
N TYR A 177 -9.12 0.81 -7.51
CA TYR A 177 -8.41 0.19 -8.62
C TYR A 177 -6.90 0.17 -8.41
N LYS A 178 -6.32 1.26 -7.91
CA LYS A 178 -4.89 1.34 -7.58
C LYS A 178 -4.50 0.28 -6.56
N THR A 179 -5.27 0.17 -5.47
CA THR A 179 -5.07 -0.88 -4.46
C THR A 179 -5.12 -2.23 -5.14
N ALA A 180 -6.13 -2.53 -5.95
CA ALA A 180 -6.26 -3.80 -6.68
C ALA A 180 -5.21 -4.03 -7.79
N TYR A 181 -4.18 -3.19 -7.92
CA TYR A 181 -3.17 -3.19 -8.99
C TYR A 181 -3.74 -3.08 -10.41
N GLN A 182 -4.97 -2.55 -10.54
CA GLN A 182 -5.62 -2.26 -11.81
C GLN A 182 -5.25 -0.83 -12.27
N PHE A 183 -3.98 -0.64 -12.61
CA PHE A 183 -3.44 0.70 -12.91
C PHE A 183 -4.08 1.37 -14.13
N GLY A 184 -4.54 0.58 -15.12
CA GLY A 184 -5.35 1.01 -16.27
C GLY A 184 -6.58 1.80 -15.84
N PRO A 185 -7.58 1.10 -15.28
CA PRO A 185 -8.80 1.71 -14.74
C PRO A 185 -8.55 2.80 -13.69
N ALA A 186 -7.51 2.65 -12.85
CA ALA A 186 -7.15 3.67 -11.87
C ALA A 186 -6.81 5.02 -12.53
N ALA A 187 -5.98 5.01 -13.59
CA ALA A 187 -5.63 6.23 -14.32
C ALA A 187 -6.86 6.89 -14.96
N GLU A 188 -7.77 6.10 -15.55
CA GLU A 188 -9.01 6.63 -16.15
C GLU A 188 -9.92 7.26 -15.09
N ALA A 189 -10.03 6.64 -13.91
CA ALA A 189 -10.80 7.21 -12.82
C ALA A 189 -10.17 8.50 -12.27
N TYR A 190 -8.84 8.56 -12.10
CA TYR A 190 -8.17 9.80 -11.70
C TYR A 190 -8.34 10.93 -12.74
N SER A 191 -8.27 10.63 -14.04
CA SER A 191 -8.45 11.66 -15.07
C SER A 191 -9.83 12.30 -15.02
N LYS A 192 -10.88 11.54 -14.67
CA LYS A 192 -12.23 12.07 -14.42
C LYS A 192 -12.25 13.03 -13.22
N VAL A 193 -11.54 12.72 -12.14
CA VAL A 193 -11.42 13.63 -10.97
C VAL A 193 -10.74 14.95 -11.36
N ILE A 194 -9.64 14.87 -12.13
CA ILE A 194 -8.91 16.06 -12.60
C ILE A 194 -9.82 16.92 -13.48
N ALA A 195 -10.62 16.32 -14.36
CA ALA A 195 -11.56 17.03 -15.21
C ALA A 195 -12.65 17.78 -14.43
N LEU A 196 -13.08 17.25 -13.28
CA LEU A 196 -14.08 17.89 -12.41
C LEU A 196 -13.55 19.11 -11.66
N LYS A 197 -12.22 19.27 -11.53
CA LYS A 197 -11.55 20.40 -10.86
C LYS A 197 -12.06 20.67 -9.43
N GLY A 198 -12.46 19.61 -8.73
CA GLY A 198 -12.93 19.65 -7.34
C GLY A 198 -11.81 19.55 -6.31
N GLU A 199 -12.18 19.26 -5.07
CA GLU A 199 -11.28 19.14 -3.92
C GLU A 199 -10.20 18.08 -4.13
N PHE A 200 -10.55 16.98 -4.79
CA PHE A 200 -9.65 15.83 -4.98
C PHE A 200 -8.72 15.96 -6.20
N ALA A 201 -8.84 17.02 -7.01
CA ALA A 201 -8.12 17.14 -8.28
C ALA A 201 -6.59 17.11 -8.12
N GLY A 202 -6.03 17.80 -7.12
CA GLY A 202 -4.58 17.81 -6.89
C GLY A 202 -4.03 16.44 -6.47
N ARG A 203 -4.75 15.72 -5.61
CA ARG A 203 -4.38 14.34 -5.22
C ARG A 203 -4.52 13.38 -6.40
N ALA A 204 -5.56 13.55 -7.21
CA ALA A 204 -5.78 12.75 -8.39
C ALA A 204 -4.71 12.96 -9.47
N ASP A 205 -4.19 14.18 -9.64
CA ASP A 205 -3.11 14.48 -10.58
C ASP A 205 -1.82 13.70 -10.24
N ALA A 206 -1.40 13.73 -8.98
CA ALA A 206 -0.26 12.94 -8.50
C ALA A 206 -0.49 11.43 -8.67
N GLY A 207 -1.71 10.96 -8.36
CA GLY A 207 -2.11 9.56 -8.58
C GLY A 207 -2.05 9.18 -10.06
N TYR A 208 -2.61 10.01 -10.94
CA TYR A 208 -2.64 9.82 -12.39
C TYR A 208 -1.23 9.73 -12.98
N ALA A 209 -0.35 10.66 -12.62
CA ALA A 209 1.05 10.67 -13.07
C ALA A 209 1.77 9.37 -12.67
N THR A 210 1.58 8.90 -11.44
CA THR A 210 2.12 7.63 -10.97
C THR A 210 1.56 6.46 -11.79
N MET A 211 0.24 6.39 -12.00
CA MET A 211 -0.36 5.30 -12.79
C MET A 211 0.16 5.26 -14.22
N GLN A 212 0.36 6.42 -14.86
CA GLN A 212 0.93 6.49 -16.21
C GLN A 212 2.38 5.98 -16.27
N LYS A 213 3.19 6.23 -15.24
CA LYS A 213 4.55 5.67 -15.16
C LYS A 213 4.49 4.14 -15.06
N ILE A 214 3.66 3.62 -14.16
CA ILE A 214 3.52 2.18 -13.93
C ILE A 214 2.98 1.45 -15.17
N GLN A 215 1.96 2.01 -15.84
CA GLN A 215 1.42 1.46 -17.09
C GLN A 215 2.48 1.36 -18.20
N ARG A 216 3.32 2.38 -18.34
CA ARG A 216 4.40 2.39 -19.34
C ARG A 216 5.52 1.39 -19.01
N ALA A 217 5.83 1.25 -17.72
CA ALA A 217 6.82 0.28 -17.28
C ALA A 217 6.32 -1.16 -17.41
N ALA A 218 5.00 -1.37 -17.29
CA ALA A 218 4.32 -2.66 -17.43
C ALA A 218 4.95 -3.78 -16.59
N PRO A 219 5.01 -3.62 -15.25
CA PRO A 219 5.60 -4.64 -14.36
C PRO A 219 4.92 -6.00 -14.55
N GLY A 220 5.73 -7.04 -14.67
CA GLY A 220 5.27 -8.41 -14.93
C GLY A 220 4.89 -9.16 -13.66
N THR A 221 5.38 -8.73 -12.49
CA THR A 221 5.17 -9.45 -11.23
C THR A 221 4.33 -8.66 -10.23
N LYS A 222 3.62 -9.37 -9.34
CA LYS A 222 2.86 -8.73 -8.25
C LYS A 222 3.76 -7.97 -7.28
N ILE A 223 4.97 -8.48 -7.01
CA ILE A 223 5.93 -7.80 -6.14
C ILE A 223 6.45 -6.53 -6.81
N GLY A 224 6.73 -6.55 -8.12
CA GLY A 224 7.04 -5.36 -8.90
C GLY A 224 5.92 -4.33 -8.87
N MET A 225 4.66 -4.75 -9.01
CA MET A 225 3.48 -3.87 -8.86
C MET A 225 3.37 -3.24 -7.47
N LYS A 226 3.72 -3.98 -6.41
CA LYS A 226 3.74 -3.46 -5.04
C LYS A 226 4.84 -2.42 -4.85
N ILE A 227 6.07 -2.74 -5.29
CA ILE A 227 7.21 -1.83 -5.22
C ILE A 227 6.95 -0.58 -6.05
N ALA A 228 6.24 -0.69 -7.19
CA ALA A 228 5.87 0.43 -8.05
C ALA A 228 5.12 1.56 -7.31
N LEU A 229 4.39 1.23 -6.24
CA LEU A 229 3.63 2.17 -5.42
C LEU A 229 4.44 2.78 -4.27
N ILE A 230 5.69 2.36 -4.07
CA ILE A 230 6.57 2.91 -3.03
C ILE A 230 7.14 4.26 -3.51
N PRO A 231 6.95 5.35 -2.74
CA PRO A 231 7.45 6.68 -3.12
C PRO A 231 8.99 6.76 -3.16
N GLU A 232 9.66 6.06 -2.24
CA GLU A 232 11.11 6.05 -2.09
C GLU A 232 11.59 4.62 -1.80
N ILE A 233 12.13 3.97 -2.83
CA ILE A 233 12.61 2.61 -2.72
C ILE A 233 13.97 2.55 -2.04
N ASP A 234 14.26 1.39 -1.46
CA ASP A 234 15.56 1.08 -0.85
C ASP A 234 16.40 0.10 -1.69
N ARG A 235 17.58 -0.26 -1.19
CA ARG A 235 18.50 -1.19 -1.85
C ARG A 235 17.90 -2.59 -2.00
N ALA A 236 17.09 -3.03 -1.04
CA ALA A 236 16.42 -4.32 -1.10
C ALA A 236 15.33 -4.33 -2.19
N ASP A 237 14.50 -3.29 -2.25
CA ASP A 237 13.50 -3.11 -3.30
C ASP A 237 14.16 -3.11 -4.69
N LEU A 238 15.29 -2.40 -4.85
CA LEU A 238 16.04 -2.39 -6.10
C LEU A 238 16.55 -3.79 -6.48
N ALA A 239 17.12 -4.53 -5.53
CA ALA A 239 17.57 -5.90 -5.76
C ALA A 239 16.43 -6.80 -6.27
N VAL A 240 15.24 -6.68 -5.65
CA VAL A 240 14.05 -7.41 -6.08
C VAL A 240 13.63 -7.02 -7.48
N LEU A 241 13.57 -5.72 -7.79
CA LEU A 241 13.21 -5.24 -9.13
C LEU A 241 14.20 -5.73 -10.21
N LEU A 242 15.51 -5.73 -9.94
CA LEU A 242 16.51 -6.19 -10.89
C LEU A 242 16.42 -7.70 -11.16
N LEU A 243 16.08 -8.50 -10.15
CA LEU A 243 15.91 -9.95 -10.33
C LEU A 243 14.56 -10.27 -11.00
N GLU A 244 13.48 -9.66 -10.52
CA GLU A 244 12.12 -10.04 -10.91
C GLU A 244 11.63 -9.37 -12.19
N GLU A 245 12.06 -8.15 -12.47
CA GLU A 245 11.56 -7.36 -13.62
C GLU A 245 12.61 -7.24 -14.71
N LEU A 246 13.88 -6.99 -14.35
CA LEU A 246 14.98 -7.01 -15.33
C LEU A 246 15.42 -8.44 -15.70
N LYS A 247 15.02 -9.45 -14.92
CA LYS A 247 15.41 -10.87 -15.12
C LYS A 247 16.91 -11.04 -15.22
N LEU A 248 17.66 -10.37 -14.33
CA LEU A 248 19.11 -10.25 -14.44
C LEU A 248 19.85 -11.60 -14.47
N GLU A 249 19.31 -12.62 -13.80
CA GLU A 249 19.86 -13.97 -13.84
C GLU A 249 19.89 -14.54 -15.28
N GLU A 250 18.81 -14.34 -16.04
CA GLU A 250 18.74 -14.78 -17.44
C GLU A 250 19.66 -13.97 -18.35
N VAL A 251 19.77 -12.67 -18.10
CA VAL A 251 20.68 -11.77 -18.82
C VAL A 251 22.12 -12.26 -18.68
N PHE A 252 22.55 -12.62 -17.47
CA PHE A 252 23.91 -13.07 -17.22
C PHE A 252 24.16 -14.52 -17.66
N LYS A 253 23.18 -15.43 -17.53
CA LYS A 253 23.29 -16.80 -18.06
C LYS A 253 23.53 -16.84 -19.56
N LYS A 254 22.86 -15.97 -20.34
CA LYS A 254 23.07 -15.88 -21.80
C LYS A 254 24.52 -15.51 -22.18
N LYS A 255 25.27 -14.87 -21.27
CA LYS A 255 26.69 -14.53 -21.47
C LYS A 255 27.64 -15.66 -21.06
N GLN A 256 27.28 -16.46 -20.06
CA GLN A 256 28.06 -17.60 -19.57
C GLN A 256 27.81 -18.89 -20.38
N GLN A 257 27.75 -18.83 -21.71
CA GLN A 257 27.80 -20.09 -22.47
C GLN A 257 29.11 -20.80 -22.11
N PRO A 258 29.06 -22.06 -21.67
CA PRO A 258 30.21 -22.75 -21.13
C PRO A 258 31.30 -22.81 -22.20
N ASN A 259 32.43 -22.19 -21.92
CA ASN A 259 33.66 -22.51 -22.62
C ASN A 259 34.01 -23.93 -22.15
N PHE A 260 33.57 -24.94 -22.89
CA PHE A 260 34.00 -26.31 -22.63
C PHE A 260 35.51 -26.32 -22.81
N ASP A 261 36.24 -26.45 -21.70
CA ASP A 261 37.67 -26.61 -21.74
C ASP A 261 37.97 -27.96 -22.42
N THR A 262 38.17 -27.93 -23.74
CA THR A 262 38.60 -29.09 -24.53
C THR A 262 40.09 -29.36 -24.34
N GLY A 263 40.75 -28.62 -23.45
CA GLY A 263 42.12 -28.88 -23.03
C GLY A 263 42.23 -30.17 -22.23
N PHE A 264 43.34 -30.87 -22.43
CA PHE A 264 43.69 -32.03 -21.62
C PHE A 264 43.83 -31.62 -20.14
N GLN A 265 42.94 -32.10 -19.28
CA GLN A 265 43.08 -31.99 -17.84
C GLN A 265 43.99 -33.11 -17.34
N ALA A 266 45.19 -32.76 -16.88
CA ALA A 266 46.10 -33.72 -16.28
C ALA A 266 45.47 -34.34 -15.00
N PRO A 267 45.69 -35.65 -14.72
CA PRO A 267 45.21 -36.29 -13.51
C PRO A 267 45.62 -35.52 -12.26
N ALA A 268 44.73 -35.45 -11.27
CA ALA A 268 44.99 -34.76 -10.01
C ALA A 268 46.25 -35.33 -9.34
N ASP A 269 47.23 -34.46 -9.05
CA ASP A 269 48.48 -34.82 -8.37
C ASP A 269 48.18 -35.10 -6.89
N PRO A 270 48.34 -36.35 -6.41
CA PRO A 270 48.02 -36.74 -5.03
C PRO A 270 48.92 -36.08 -3.98
N THR A 271 49.97 -35.34 -4.40
CA THR A 271 50.86 -34.59 -3.51
C THR A 271 50.51 -33.11 -3.38
N LYS A 272 49.54 -32.59 -4.15
CA LYS A 272 49.02 -31.24 -3.94
C LYS A 272 48.11 -31.23 -2.72
N MET A 273 48.52 -30.50 -1.68
CA MET A 273 47.61 -30.17 -0.58
C MET A 273 46.45 -29.34 -1.14
N GLU A 274 45.22 -29.87 -1.01
CA GLU A 274 44.03 -29.06 -1.21
C GLU A 274 44.07 -27.94 -0.18
N GLN A 275 44.20 -26.68 -0.65
CA GLN A 275 44.05 -25.55 0.26
C GLN A 275 42.66 -25.66 0.90
N PRO A 276 42.54 -25.50 2.23
CA PRO A 276 41.23 -25.46 2.86
C PRO A 276 40.43 -24.39 2.15
N LYS A 277 39.32 -24.80 1.51
CA LYS A 277 38.42 -23.90 0.81
C LYS A 277 38.02 -22.85 1.85
N ALA A 278 38.57 -21.64 1.71
CA ALA A 278 38.34 -20.56 2.66
C ALA A 278 36.84 -20.48 2.92
N ALA A 279 36.43 -20.50 4.19
CA ALA A 279 35.03 -20.45 4.54
C ALA A 279 34.39 -19.30 3.75
N GLU A 280 33.41 -19.63 2.88
CA GLU A 280 32.72 -18.63 2.08
C GLU A 280 32.06 -17.66 3.06
N LEU A 281 32.65 -16.46 3.17
CA LEU A 281 32.11 -15.40 4.03
C LEU A 281 30.65 -15.16 3.62
N PRO A 282 29.75 -14.91 4.58
CA PRO A 282 28.37 -14.59 4.26
C PRO A 282 28.34 -13.40 3.31
N ALA A 283 27.55 -13.51 2.23
CA ALA A 283 27.46 -12.50 1.18
C ALA A 283 27.11 -11.09 1.72
N ALA A 284 26.34 -11.03 2.82
CA ALA A 284 26.12 -9.85 3.64
C ALA A 284 25.74 -10.27 5.07
N THR A 285 26.14 -9.49 6.07
CA THR A 285 26.01 -9.82 7.50
C THR A 285 24.71 -9.31 8.14
N ASP A 286 24.08 -8.29 7.55
CA ASP A 286 22.94 -7.54 8.08
C ASP A 286 21.57 -7.97 7.52
N ILE A 287 21.51 -9.06 6.75
CA ILE A 287 20.30 -9.47 6.00
C ILE A 287 19.59 -10.70 6.56
N GLU A 288 20.09 -11.32 7.64
CA GLU A 288 19.64 -12.65 8.05
C GLU A 288 18.16 -12.75 8.45
N THR A 289 17.59 -11.66 8.99
CA THR A 289 16.18 -11.52 9.35
C THR A 289 15.38 -10.65 8.36
N HIS A 290 16.03 -10.14 7.31
CA HIS A 290 15.41 -9.23 6.36
C HIS A 290 14.49 -9.99 5.40
N TRP A 291 13.32 -9.44 5.08
CA TRP A 291 12.34 -10.08 4.20
C TRP A 291 12.92 -10.40 2.81
N ALA A 292 13.80 -9.52 2.31
CA ALA A 292 14.42 -9.65 1.00
C ALA A 292 15.69 -10.52 0.97
N LYS A 293 16.02 -11.23 2.06
CA LYS A 293 17.28 -11.96 2.24
C LYS A 293 17.69 -12.81 1.03
N ASN A 294 16.77 -13.60 0.49
CA ASN A 294 17.07 -14.51 -0.62
C ASN A 294 17.40 -13.74 -1.90
N TRP A 295 16.59 -12.73 -2.25
CA TRP A 295 16.87 -11.84 -3.38
C TRP A 295 18.21 -11.11 -3.22
N ILE A 296 18.56 -10.66 -2.00
CA ILE A 296 19.85 -10.01 -1.75
C ILE A 296 21.01 -11.00 -1.93
N LYS A 297 20.88 -12.23 -1.43
CA LYS A 297 21.92 -13.27 -1.65
C LYS A 297 22.08 -13.58 -3.13
N ASP A 298 20.98 -13.66 -3.87
CA ASP A 298 20.99 -13.97 -5.30
C ASP A 298 21.60 -12.82 -6.13
N ILE A 299 21.23 -11.56 -5.87
CA ILE A 299 21.76 -10.41 -6.62
C ILE A 299 23.28 -10.22 -6.41
N ILE A 300 23.77 -10.50 -5.20
CA ILE A 300 25.21 -10.47 -4.89
C ILE A 300 25.92 -11.63 -5.60
N ARG A 301 25.38 -12.85 -5.52
CA ARG A 301 25.96 -14.03 -6.16
C ARG A 301 26.13 -13.84 -7.67
N ILE A 302 25.15 -13.24 -8.34
CA ILE A 302 25.23 -12.99 -9.79
C ILE A 302 26.07 -11.76 -10.14
N GLY A 303 26.49 -10.95 -9.15
CA GLY A 303 27.25 -9.72 -9.37
C GLY A 303 26.43 -8.56 -9.93
N GLY A 304 25.12 -8.54 -9.66
CA GLY A 304 24.23 -7.44 -10.06
C GLY A 304 24.29 -6.24 -9.12
N MET A 305 24.58 -6.48 -7.83
CA MET A 305 24.82 -5.48 -6.80
C MET A 305 25.87 -6.01 -5.83
N GLU A 306 26.66 -5.12 -5.25
CA GLU A 306 27.75 -5.46 -4.34
C GLU A 306 27.40 -5.08 -2.89
N ALA A 307 27.93 -5.86 -1.95
CA ALA A 307 27.99 -5.49 -0.54
C ALA A 307 29.08 -4.42 -0.32
N PHE A 308 28.95 -3.66 0.76
CA PHE A 308 29.96 -2.69 1.18
C PHE A 308 31.23 -3.39 1.70
N PRO A 309 32.37 -2.66 1.80
CA PRO A 309 33.63 -3.22 2.30
C PRO A 309 33.57 -3.78 3.73
N ASP A 310 32.58 -3.37 4.52
CA ASP A 310 32.30 -3.88 5.86
C ASP A 310 31.44 -5.16 5.88
N HIS A 311 31.20 -5.77 4.72
CA HIS A 311 30.34 -6.93 4.52
C HIS A 311 28.87 -6.70 4.90
N THR A 312 28.39 -5.45 4.83
CA THR A 312 26.97 -5.11 4.95
C THR A 312 26.35 -4.85 3.58
N PHE A 313 25.05 -5.09 3.43
CA PHE A 313 24.29 -4.72 2.23
C PHE A 313 23.51 -3.42 2.41
N GLN A 314 23.12 -3.11 3.64
CA GLN A 314 22.31 -1.96 4.05
C GLN A 314 20.95 -1.92 3.31
N PRO A 315 20.09 -2.94 3.50
CA PRO A 315 18.88 -3.13 2.69
C PRO A 315 17.93 -1.93 2.73
N ASP A 316 17.79 -1.26 3.87
CA ASP A 316 16.89 -0.12 4.08
C ASP A 316 17.46 1.22 3.56
N MET A 317 18.70 1.23 3.05
CA MET A 317 19.30 2.43 2.49
C MET A 317 18.51 2.90 1.26
N LYS A 318 18.00 4.13 1.30
CA LYS A 318 17.27 4.74 0.19
C LYS A 318 18.15 4.93 -1.04
N ILE A 319 17.58 4.65 -2.21
CA ILE A 319 18.27 4.73 -3.49
C ILE A 319 18.11 6.11 -4.10
N THR A 320 19.23 6.81 -4.22
CA THR A 320 19.31 8.04 -5.02
C THR A 320 19.40 7.74 -6.52
N ARG A 321 19.08 8.73 -7.35
CA ARG A 321 19.27 8.68 -8.81
C ARG A 321 20.73 8.42 -9.19
N ALA A 322 21.69 8.98 -8.45
CA ALA A 322 23.11 8.70 -8.63
C ALA A 322 23.45 7.23 -8.39
N ASN A 323 23.00 6.66 -7.27
CA ASN A 323 23.24 5.25 -6.95
C ASN A 323 22.60 4.33 -7.99
N TYR A 324 21.36 4.63 -8.37
CA TYR A 324 20.65 3.88 -9.41
C TYR A 324 21.43 3.88 -10.74
N ALA A 325 21.89 5.05 -11.20
CA ALA A 325 22.66 5.17 -12.43
C ALA A 325 23.95 4.36 -12.38
N THR A 326 24.67 4.38 -11.25
CA THR A 326 25.90 3.57 -11.08
C THR A 326 25.61 2.07 -11.16
N THR A 327 24.53 1.60 -10.55
CA THR A 327 24.11 0.19 -10.64
C THR A 327 23.78 -0.19 -12.08
N MET A 328 23.01 0.63 -12.80
CA MET A 328 22.67 0.37 -14.20
C MET A 328 23.90 0.40 -15.12
N GLN A 329 24.88 1.28 -14.86
CA GLN A 329 26.16 1.25 -15.57
C GLN A 329 26.90 -0.06 -15.33
N SER A 330 27.03 -0.50 -14.07
CA SER A 330 27.73 -1.75 -13.74
C SER A 330 27.07 -2.94 -14.43
N ILE A 331 25.74 -3.00 -14.41
CA ILE A 331 24.98 -4.01 -15.16
C ILE A 331 25.25 -3.88 -16.66
N LEU A 332 25.20 -2.68 -17.23
CA LEU A 332 25.45 -2.47 -18.66
C LEU A 332 26.85 -2.96 -19.09
N VAL A 333 27.88 -2.65 -18.31
CA VAL A 333 29.25 -3.12 -18.54
C VAL A 333 29.30 -4.64 -18.42
N ALA A 334 28.64 -5.22 -17.42
CA ALA A 334 28.56 -6.66 -17.24
C ALA A 334 27.84 -7.35 -18.41
N VAL A 335 26.76 -6.78 -18.94
CA VAL A 335 26.02 -7.35 -20.08
C VAL A 335 26.81 -7.22 -21.38
N THR A 336 27.34 -6.03 -21.67
CA THR A 336 28.03 -5.76 -22.94
C THR A 336 29.46 -6.29 -22.99
N GLY A 337 30.10 -6.48 -21.83
CA GLY A 337 31.53 -6.79 -21.73
C GLY A 337 32.45 -5.62 -22.06
N ASP A 338 31.89 -4.44 -22.37
CA ASP A 338 32.66 -3.27 -22.75
C ASP A 338 33.10 -2.48 -21.51
N LYS A 339 34.35 -2.73 -21.08
CA LYS A 339 34.96 -2.03 -19.96
C LYS A 339 35.21 -0.55 -20.23
N THR A 340 35.22 -0.10 -21.49
CA THR A 340 35.47 1.32 -21.81
C THR A 340 34.33 2.23 -21.35
N LEU A 341 33.15 1.65 -21.12
CA LEU A 341 31.98 2.40 -20.66
C LEU A 341 32.15 2.95 -19.23
N THR A 342 33.04 2.39 -18.40
CA THR A 342 33.27 2.89 -17.03
C THR A 342 34.01 4.21 -16.99
N THR A 343 34.67 4.60 -18.09
CA THR A 343 35.47 5.83 -18.16
C THR A 343 35.12 6.75 -19.34
N LYS A 344 34.11 6.38 -20.15
CA LYS A 344 33.71 7.08 -21.40
C LYS A 344 33.60 8.60 -21.28
N TYR A 345 33.13 9.11 -20.14
CA TYR A 345 32.86 10.54 -19.92
C TYR A 345 33.80 11.19 -18.89
N ILE A 346 34.79 10.47 -18.37
CA ILE A 346 35.76 11.01 -17.42
C ILE A 346 36.65 12.04 -18.12
N GLY A 347 36.87 13.19 -17.49
CA GLY A 347 37.73 14.27 -18.02
C GLY A 347 37.06 15.17 -19.07
N GLY A 348 35.81 14.92 -19.44
CA GLY A 348 35.02 15.80 -20.30
C GLY A 348 34.41 16.99 -19.57
N GLN A 349 33.87 17.96 -20.32
CA GLN A 349 33.02 19.00 -19.74
C GLN A 349 31.71 18.41 -19.21
N SER A 350 31.21 18.97 -18.10
CA SER A 350 29.95 18.51 -17.53
C SER A 350 28.77 18.77 -18.47
N ARG A 351 27.92 17.75 -18.63
CA ARG A 351 26.65 17.84 -19.37
C ARG A 351 25.47 18.31 -18.51
N PHE A 352 25.60 18.26 -17.19
CA PHE A 352 24.53 18.60 -16.27
C PHE A 352 24.95 19.80 -15.40
N PRO A 353 24.08 20.82 -15.22
CA PRO A 353 24.41 22.02 -14.45
C PRO A 353 24.62 21.72 -12.95
N ASP A 354 24.05 20.63 -12.46
CA ASP A 354 24.06 20.21 -11.06
C ASP A 354 25.04 19.08 -10.76
N MET A 355 25.83 18.65 -11.75
CA MET A 355 26.88 17.66 -11.54
C MET A 355 28.21 18.18 -12.05
N ARG A 356 29.26 18.01 -11.26
CA ARG A 356 30.63 18.21 -11.74
C ARG A 356 31.12 16.94 -12.45
N SER A 357 32.05 17.10 -13.39
CA SER A 357 32.63 15.98 -14.14
C SER A 357 33.46 15.01 -13.30
N ASP A 358 33.88 15.43 -12.10
CA ASP A 358 34.60 14.63 -11.11
C ASP A 358 33.69 13.97 -10.06
N HIS A 359 32.37 14.18 -10.14
CA HIS A 359 31.41 13.51 -9.26
C HIS A 359 31.43 11.99 -9.51
N PHE A 360 31.37 11.18 -8.44
CA PHE A 360 31.54 9.72 -8.52
C PHE A 360 30.57 9.04 -9.51
N SER A 361 29.35 9.56 -9.63
CA SER A 361 28.30 9.05 -10.52
C SER A 361 28.22 9.78 -11.86
N TYR A 362 29.06 10.78 -12.14
CA TYR A 362 28.97 11.58 -13.36
C TYR A 362 29.05 10.73 -14.63
N ASN A 363 30.03 9.80 -14.70
CA ASN A 363 30.17 8.92 -15.85
C ASN A 363 28.90 8.07 -16.08
N ALA A 364 28.32 7.55 -15.00
CA ALA A 364 27.11 6.74 -15.05
C ALA A 364 25.89 7.56 -15.47
N ALA A 365 25.70 8.74 -14.88
CA ALA A 365 24.63 9.66 -15.25
C ALA A 365 24.72 10.06 -16.74
N ALA A 366 25.90 10.44 -17.20
CA ALA A 366 26.13 10.82 -18.59
C ALA A 366 25.90 9.64 -19.56
N LEU A 367 26.33 8.43 -19.18
CA LEU A 367 26.12 7.21 -19.97
C LEU A 367 24.65 6.81 -20.05
N MET A 368 23.94 6.82 -18.92
CA MET A 368 22.52 6.48 -18.89
C MET A 368 21.69 7.52 -19.66
N ALA A 369 22.04 8.81 -19.61
CA ALA A 369 21.40 9.85 -20.39
C ALA A 369 21.70 9.71 -21.90
N ASP A 370 22.95 9.46 -22.27
CA ASP A 370 23.37 9.24 -23.68
C ASP A 370 22.65 8.05 -24.33
N ARG A 371 22.31 7.03 -23.53
CA ARG A 371 21.56 5.85 -23.97
C ARG A 371 20.04 6.02 -23.89
N GLY A 372 19.54 7.16 -23.40
CA GLY A 372 18.11 7.43 -23.20
C GLY A 372 17.46 6.61 -22.08
N ILE A 373 18.26 6.03 -21.18
CA ILE A 373 17.82 5.15 -20.08
C ILE A 373 17.44 5.96 -18.84
N MET A 374 18.23 6.99 -18.50
CA MET A 374 17.91 7.93 -17.42
C MET A 374 18.08 9.36 -17.93
N ASN A 375 16.97 10.06 -18.09
CA ASN A 375 16.97 11.42 -18.63
C ASN A 375 17.13 12.47 -17.53
N ALA A 376 17.84 13.55 -17.87
CA ALA A 376 17.84 14.79 -17.10
C ALA A 376 16.50 15.53 -17.27
N ASP A 377 16.23 16.44 -16.35
CA ASP A 377 15.05 17.30 -16.43
C ASP A 377 15.08 18.13 -17.72
N LYS A 378 13.96 18.14 -18.45
CA LYS A 378 13.89 18.73 -19.79
C LYS A 378 13.96 20.25 -19.79
N ILE A 379 13.66 20.89 -18.65
CA ILE A 379 13.58 22.34 -18.53
C ILE A 379 14.91 22.88 -18.01
N THR A 380 15.39 22.32 -16.90
CA THR A 380 16.58 22.78 -16.19
C THR A 380 17.86 22.13 -16.71
N GLY A 381 17.77 20.98 -17.39
CA GLY A 381 18.92 20.17 -17.78
C GLY A 381 19.58 19.44 -16.61
N ALA A 382 19.06 19.57 -15.39
CA ALA A 382 19.62 18.97 -14.18
C ALA A 382 19.40 17.45 -14.15
N PHE A 383 20.40 16.70 -13.69
CA PHE A 383 20.26 15.25 -13.52
C PHE A 383 19.55 14.87 -12.21
N ASN A 384 19.71 15.72 -11.19
CA ASN A 384 19.29 15.56 -9.80
C ASN A 384 19.89 14.30 -9.14
N PRO A 385 21.22 14.24 -8.89
CA PRO A 385 21.88 13.04 -8.38
C PRO A 385 21.39 12.58 -7.01
N GLU A 386 21.03 13.51 -6.12
CA GLU A 386 20.54 13.25 -4.76
C GLU A 386 19.04 12.93 -4.70
N GLY A 387 18.32 13.08 -5.82
CA GLY A 387 16.89 12.80 -5.88
C GLY A 387 16.60 11.33 -5.56
N GLN A 388 15.62 11.08 -4.69
CA GLN A 388 15.20 9.72 -4.35
C GLN A 388 14.47 9.07 -5.54
N MET A 389 14.65 7.76 -5.68
CA MET A 389 13.96 6.97 -6.70
C MET A 389 12.64 6.44 -6.16
N SER A 390 11.56 6.67 -6.89
CA SER A 390 10.29 5.97 -6.69
C SER A 390 10.31 4.61 -7.38
N GLY A 391 9.48 3.67 -6.92
CA GLY A 391 9.39 2.36 -7.57
C GLY A 391 8.87 2.45 -9.01
N ALA A 392 7.94 3.39 -9.27
CA ALA A 392 7.46 3.65 -10.62
C ALA A 392 8.56 4.18 -11.55
N ASP A 393 9.43 5.06 -11.05
CA ASP A 393 10.58 5.56 -11.83
C ASP A 393 11.65 4.47 -12.04
N ALA A 394 11.93 3.68 -11.01
CA ALA A 394 12.85 2.54 -11.11
C ALA A 394 12.40 1.54 -12.19
N LEU A 395 11.11 1.20 -12.22
CA LEU A 395 10.55 0.30 -13.23
C LEU A 395 10.62 0.90 -14.64
N LEU A 396 10.40 2.20 -14.80
CA LEU A 396 10.58 2.87 -16.09
C LEU A 396 12.03 2.78 -16.58
N VAL A 397 13.00 3.00 -15.69
CA VAL A 397 14.42 2.88 -16.05
C VAL A 397 14.77 1.45 -16.45
N ILE A 398 14.25 0.44 -15.74
CA ILE A 398 14.40 -0.98 -16.13
C ILE A 398 13.82 -1.22 -17.54
N ARG A 399 12.63 -0.68 -17.82
CA ARG A 399 11.98 -0.82 -19.12
C ARG A 399 12.80 -0.16 -20.24
N ASP A 400 13.27 1.07 -20.01
CA ASP A 400 14.10 1.79 -20.98
C ASP A 400 15.46 1.09 -21.19
N PHE A 401 16.02 0.50 -20.14
CA PHE A 401 17.23 -0.33 -20.22
C PHE A 401 17.02 -1.59 -21.07
N GLN A 402 15.92 -2.32 -20.85
CA GLN A 402 15.55 -3.49 -21.67
C GLN A 402 15.39 -3.11 -23.14
N ASN A 403 14.68 -2.00 -23.41
CA ASN A 403 14.49 -1.48 -24.77
C ASN A 403 15.81 -1.09 -25.44
N ALA A 404 16.69 -0.39 -24.72
CA ALA A 404 18.00 0.04 -25.22
C ALA A 404 18.89 -1.16 -25.60
N LEU A 405 18.78 -2.28 -24.88
CA LEU A 405 19.52 -3.50 -25.14
C LEU A 405 18.78 -4.53 -26.00
N ARG A 406 17.56 -4.22 -26.43
CA ARG A 406 16.66 -5.15 -27.17
C ARG A 406 16.48 -6.47 -26.44
N ILE A 407 16.40 -6.42 -25.11
CA ILE A 407 16.18 -7.58 -24.27
C ILE A 407 14.66 -7.73 -24.10
N THR A 408 14.12 -8.88 -24.52
CA THR A 408 12.72 -9.25 -24.33
C THR A 408 12.64 -10.52 -23.50
N PHE A 409 11.70 -10.56 -22.57
CA PHE A 409 11.39 -11.70 -21.71
C PHE A 409 9.91 -12.05 -21.84
#